data_AF-A0A1H9GV35-F1
#
_entry.id   AF-A0A1H9GV35-F1
#
_cell.length_a   1.000
_cell.length_b   1.000
_cell.length_c   1.000
_cell.angle_alpha   90.00
_cell.angle_beta   90.00
_cell.angle_gamma   90.00
#
_symmetry.space_group_name_H-M   'P 1'
#
loop_
_entity.id
_entity.type
_entity.pdbx_description
1 polymer ?
#
loop_
_entity_poly.entity_id
_entity_poly.type
_entity_poly.pdbx_seq_one_letter_code
_entity_poly.pdbx_strand_id
1 'polypeptide(L)'
;EALEQLANGQLQVLFCVDLFNEGVDLPAIDTVMMLRPTESRILFLQQLGRGLRKAEAKERLVVLDFVANHQSFLHKPMALMNRTMTHQDLARFARDLENQSLDLPTGCYVNYDLRFIDFLKSLGGSDLQDQYHTLRDTLGRRPTLTEFYRAGASLQAVRRQYGHWFGLIAALEPDLQTDERTVIEQQADLLRELETTAMTKSFKMVLLEAFQELDGWREAPTLTDLAARSWQVLQRRRPLLADLPDAYQGLTEPPDDWLGYWRKNPVSAWAGGSFFTLEGDRFIGVTAVAPDHIATLTELVQELVDYRLATYEVRQGLGGATVTALSSRRPEQVSLPYFPNLKIACGHFKTGTADCEEYRSLPLEGYGRLDPGRHFIARASGNSMNGGKQPVQDGDYLLLELASAESAGRITGDILAIERQDGAGDNQYLLRKVLKDPNGQYRLRANNPDYEDIVVTSELQEQFRTFARLKGVLDPLWMVVGERFAREEIPGLFNATFNPGSWNSGHVVLGDQKVHVLLVTLNKQGKAADHRYLDHWVDDTRFHWQTQNQTTPQSKRGREIIHHEEMGIGIHL
;
A
#
# COMPACT_ATOMS: atom_id res chain seq x y z
N GLU A 1 29.53 31.46 -5.30
CA GLU A 1 30.86 30.91 -5.59
C GLU A 1 30.84 29.55 -6.32
N ALA A 2 30.70 28.39 -5.65
CA ALA A 2 30.79 27.09 -6.33
C ALA A 2 29.77 26.89 -7.49
N LEU A 3 28.55 27.43 -7.34
CA LEU A 3 27.54 27.41 -8.41
C LEU A 3 27.88 28.33 -9.59
N GLU A 4 28.54 29.45 -9.34
CA GLU A 4 28.99 30.37 -10.40
C GLU A 4 30.18 29.76 -11.15
N GLN A 5 31.08 29.07 -10.44
CA GLN A 5 32.17 28.30 -11.01
C GLN A 5 31.66 27.10 -11.82
N LEU A 6 30.56 26.47 -11.42
CA LEU A 6 29.90 25.42 -12.21
C LEU A 6 29.25 26.02 -13.47
N ALA A 7 28.55 27.16 -13.34
CA ALA A 7 27.87 27.81 -14.45
C ALA A 7 28.83 28.39 -15.51
N ASN A 8 30.01 28.83 -15.10
CA ASN A 8 31.05 29.37 -16.00
C ASN A 8 32.04 28.29 -16.52
N GLY A 9 31.85 27.02 -16.13
CA GLY A 9 32.66 25.88 -16.56
C GLY A 9 34.02 25.73 -15.88
N GLN A 10 34.32 26.51 -14.84
CA GLN A 10 35.54 26.35 -14.03
C GLN A 10 35.49 25.10 -13.13
N LEU A 11 34.29 24.72 -12.68
CA LEU A 11 34.01 23.45 -12.03
C LEU A 11 33.16 22.57 -12.97
N GLN A 12 33.46 21.28 -13.01
CA GLN A 12 32.72 20.31 -13.83
C GLN A 12 31.75 19.45 -13.03
N VAL A 13 32.03 19.22 -11.74
CA VAL A 13 31.23 18.34 -10.88
C VAL A 13 31.06 19.00 -9.52
N LEU A 14 29.83 18.95 -9.00
CA LEU A 14 29.48 19.41 -7.67
C LEU A 14 28.84 18.26 -6.90
N PHE A 15 29.47 17.84 -5.80
CA PHE A 15 28.87 16.90 -4.87
C PHE A 15 27.99 17.65 -3.87
N CYS A 16 26.78 17.14 -3.63
CA CYS A 16 25.86 17.71 -2.67
C CYS A 16 25.25 16.63 -1.79
N VAL A 17 25.02 16.96 -0.53
CA VAL A 17 24.24 16.17 0.42
C VAL A 17 23.23 17.12 1.05
N ASP A 18 21.95 16.87 0.80
CA ASP A 18 20.78 17.58 1.32
C ASP A 18 20.63 19.10 1.04
N LEU A 19 21.68 19.75 0.53
CA LEU A 19 21.70 21.18 0.23
C LEU A 19 20.87 21.57 -1.01
N PHE A 20 20.61 20.63 -1.90
CA PHE A 20 19.83 20.82 -3.13
C PHE A 20 18.60 19.92 -3.16
N ASN A 21 17.91 19.73 -2.03
CA ASN A 21 16.62 19.04 -2.03
C ASN A 21 15.46 20.00 -2.32
N GLU A 22 15.59 21.31 -2.05
CA GLU A 22 14.58 22.35 -2.37
C GLU A 22 15.26 23.71 -2.71
N GLY A 23 14.57 24.59 -3.45
CA GLY A 23 14.89 26.03 -3.48
C GLY A 23 15.99 26.59 -4.41
N VAL A 24 16.78 25.76 -5.11
CA VAL A 24 17.88 26.25 -5.99
C VAL A 24 17.61 25.93 -7.47
N ASP A 25 17.67 26.95 -8.33
CA ASP A 25 17.45 26.89 -9.77
C ASP A 25 18.78 26.86 -10.54
N LEU A 26 19.08 25.74 -11.22
CA LEU A 26 20.34 25.51 -11.92
C LEU A 26 20.10 24.99 -13.35
N PRO A 27 19.67 25.86 -14.28
CA PRO A 27 19.27 25.44 -15.62
C PRO A 27 20.43 24.92 -16.48
N ALA A 28 21.67 25.31 -16.17
CA ALA A 28 22.87 24.92 -16.89
C ALA A 28 23.33 23.47 -16.64
N ILE A 29 22.74 22.76 -15.68
CA ILE A 29 23.13 21.37 -15.38
C ILE A 29 22.73 20.45 -16.53
N ASP A 30 23.70 19.82 -17.18
CA ASP A 30 23.51 18.83 -18.25
C ASP A 30 23.61 17.37 -17.78
N THR A 31 24.13 17.14 -16.56
CA THR A 31 24.41 15.81 -16.03
C THR A 31 24.00 15.72 -14.56
N VAL A 32 23.16 14.73 -14.21
CA VAL A 32 22.80 14.41 -12.81
C VAL A 32 23.31 13.02 -12.47
N MET A 33 24.16 12.92 -11.44
CA MET A 33 24.67 11.65 -10.93
C MET A 33 24.03 11.33 -9.58
N MET A 34 23.27 10.24 -9.52
CA MET A 34 22.64 9.76 -8.29
C MET A 34 23.51 8.68 -7.66
N LEU A 35 24.17 9.05 -6.55
CA LEU A 35 25.14 8.20 -5.84
C LEU A 35 24.64 7.74 -4.47
N ARG A 36 23.39 8.06 -4.13
CA ARG A 36 22.77 7.63 -2.86
C ARG A 36 21.48 6.83 -3.10
N PRO A 37 21.15 5.90 -2.19
CA PRO A 37 19.81 5.33 -2.14
C PRO A 37 18.77 6.45 -2.00
N THR A 38 17.80 6.48 -2.91
CA THR A 38 16.68 7.41 -2.82
C THR A 38 15.43 6.57 -2.73
N GLU A 39 14.81 6.51 -1.57
CA GLU A 39 13.65 5.63 -1.33
C GLU A 39 12.32 6.30 -1.73
N SER A 40 12.30 7.62 -1.75
CA SER A 40 11.12 8.42 -2.08
C SER A 40 11.06 8.75 -3.57
N ARG A 41 9.95 8.35 -4.22
CA ARG A 41 9.58 8.76 -5.59
C ARG A 41 9.59 10.28 -5.75
N ILE A 42 9.15 11.01 -4.72
CA ILE A 42 9.08 12.47 -4.76
C ILE A 42 10.48 13.06 -4.82
N LEU A 43 11.38 12.61 -3.93
CA LEU A 43 12.77 13.08 -3.91
C LEU A 43 13.51 12.72 -5.20
N PHE A 44 13.29 11.51 -5.74
CA PHE A 44 13.85 11.10 -7.03
C PHE A 44 13.42 12.03 -8.17
N LEU A 45 12.12 12.31 -8.29
CA LEU A 45 11.60 13.21 -9.32
C LEU A 45 12.06 14.65 -9.13
N GLN A 46 12.16 15.12 -7.88
CA GLN A 46 12.69 16.45 -7.58
C GLN A 46 14.16 16.57 -7.99
N GLN A 47 15.00 15.59 -7.68
CA GLN A 47 16.41 15.56 -8.06
C GLN A 47 16.60 15.50 -9.59
N LEU A 48 15.83 14.63 -10.26
CA LEU A 48 15.78 14.53 -11.72
C LEU A 48 15.35 15.87 -12.35
N GLY A 49 14.30 16.49 -11.80
CA GLY A 49 13.70 17.72 -12.29
C GLY A 49 14.65 18.92 -12.34
N ARG A 50 15.73 18.89 -11.55
CA ARG A 50 16.78 19.93 -11.57
C ARG A 50 17.49 19.99 -12.91
N GLY A 51 17.75 18.82 -13.47
CA GLY A 51 18.35 18.67 -14.78
C GLY A 51 17.35 18.83 -15.93
N LEU A 52 16.05 19.01 -15.72
CA LEU A 52 15.09 19.08 -16.83
C LEU A 52 14.86 20.50 -17.37
N ARG A 53 15.38 21.53 -16.70
CA ARG A 53 15.29 22.92 -17.18
C ARG A 53 16.10 23.11 -18.46
N LYS A 54 15.53 23.85 -19.41
CA LYS A 54 16.19 24.18 -20.68
C LYS A 54 17.22 25.29 -20.45
N ALA A 55 18.36 25.18 -21.13
CA ALA A 55 19.39 26.21 -21.19
C ALA A 55 19.96 26.26 -22.61
N GLU A 56 20.47 27.43 -23.02
CA GLU A 56 20.92 27.67 -24.39
C GLU A 56 22.11 26.78 -24.79
N ALA A 57 23.02 26.50 -23.84
CA ALA A 57 24.18 25.64 -24.04
C ALA A 57 23.92 24.14 -23.81
N LYS A 58 22.65 23.73 -23.60
CA LYS A 58 22.29 22.38 -23.17
C LYS A 58 21.42 21.67 -24.19
N GLU A 59 22.01 20.69 -24.87
CA GLU A 59 21.29 19.87 -25.86
C GLU A 59 20.44 18.76 -25.23
N ARG A 60 20.95 18.13 -24.16
CA ARG A 60 20.29 17.02 -23.46
C ARG A 60 20.66 16.97 -21.99
N LEU A 61 19.85 16.25 -21.22
CA LEU A 61 20.18 15.85 -19.85
C LEU A 61 20.65 14.39 -19.86
N VAL A 62 21.80 14.12 -19.25
CA VAL A 62 22.27 12.77 -18.95
C VAL A 62 22.04 12.48 -17.46
N VAL A 63 21.38 11.37 -17.16
CA VAL A 63 21.11 10.95 -15.78
C VAL A 63 21.77 9.61 -15.55
N LEU A 64 22.65 9.54 -14.56
CA LEU A 64 23.39 8.34 -14.21
C LEU A 64 23.02 7.94 -12.78
N ASP A 65 22.32 6.83 -12.63
CA ASP A 65 21.93 6.29 -11.33
C ASP A 65 22.73 5.04 -11.04
N PHE A 66 23.62 5.14 -10.05
CA PHE A 66 24.54 4.07 -9.68
C PHE A 66 24.02 3.20 -8.54
N VAL A 67 22.91 3.58 -7.90
CA VAL A 67 22.37 2.90 -6.72
C VAL A 67 21.17 2.06 -7.13
N ALA A 68 21.41 1.12 -8.04
CA ALA A 68 20.43 0.13 -8.49
C ALA A 68 20.20 -0.99 -7.44
N ASN A 69 21.09 -1.13 -6.45
CA ASN A 69 21.12 -2.27 -5.53
C ASN A 69 20.52 -1.99 -4.14
N HIS A 70 19.68 -0.95 -4.01
CA HIS A 70 19.04 -0.60 -2.73
C HIS A 70 17.55 -0.90 -2.73
N GLN A 71 17.04 -1.19 -1.54
CA GLN A 71 15.72 -1.69 -1.12
C GLN A 71 14.47 -1.03 -1.75
N SER A 72 14.62 0.02 -2.56
CA SER A 72 13.53 0.79 -3.16
C SER A 72 13.54 0.79 -4.69
N PHE A 73 14.40 0.05 -5.38
CA PHE A 73 14.61 0.20 -6.83
C PHE A 73 13.32 0.10 -7.70
N LEU A 74 12.24 -0.56 -7.22
CA LEU A 74 10.97 -0.71 -7.93
C LEU A 74 10.23 0.60 -8.21
N HIS A 75 10.41 1.64 -7.38
CA HIS A 75 9.71 2.91 -7.61
C HIS A 75 10.28 3.69 -8.80
N LYS A 76 11.48 3.37 -9.29
CA LYS A 76 12.15 4.13 -10.36
C LYS A 76 11.46 3.94 -11.73
N PRO A 77 11.18 2.71 -12.19
CA PRO A 77 10.29 2.49 -13.34
C PRO A 77 8.94 3.20 -13.19
N MET A 78 8.31 3.07 -12.02
CA MET A 78 7.01 3.70 -11.74
C MET A 78 7.08 5.24 -11.80
N ALA A 79 8.15 5.83 -11.29
CA ALA A 79 8.38 7.26 -11.28
C ALA A 79 8.59 7.80 -12.70
N LEU A 80 9.43 7.14 -13.49
CA LEU A 80 9.73 7.54 -14.87
C LEU A 80 8.50 7.38 -15.78
N MET A 81 7.73 6.31 -15.60
CA MET A 81 6.50 6.07 -16.37
C MET A 81 5.32 6.89 -15.85
N ASN A 82 5.48 7.54 -14.70
CA ASN A 82 4.41 8.22 -13.96
C ASN A 82 3.16 7.33 -13.79
N ARG A 83 3.35 6.05 -13.54
CA ARG A 83 2.29 5.06 -13.37
C ARG A 83 2.58 4.23 -12.14
N THR A 84 1.53 3.88 -11.41
CA THR A 84 1.61 2.77 -10.45
C THR A 84 1.67 1.48 -11.25
N MET A 85 2.56 0.55 -10.87
CA MET A 85 2.78 -0.68 -11.62
C MET A 85 2.66 -1.86 -10.66
N THR A 86 1.82 -2.83 -11.00
CA THR A 86 1.85 -4.15 -10.36
C THR A 86 3.12 -4.89 -10.75
N HIS A 87 3.42 -6.01 -10.09
CA HIS A 87 4.54 -6.88 -10.49
C HIS A 87 4.40 -7.41 -11.93
N GLN A 88 3.16 -7.66 -12.38
CA GLN A 88 2.90 -8.03 -13.78
C GLN A 88 3.19 -6.86 -14.73
N ASP A 89 2.89 -5.62 -14.32
CA ASP A 89 3.19 -4.42 -15.09
C ASP A 89 4.68 -4.14 -15.14
N LEU A 90 5.41 -4.39 -14.06
CA LEU A 90 6.87 -4.28 -13.99
C LEU A 90 7.55 -5.33 -14.87
N ALA A 91 7.05 -6.56 -14.88
CA ALA A 91 7.53 -7.60 -15.78
C ALA A 91 7.24 -7.27 -17.25
N ARG A 92 6.07 -6.71 -17.54
CA ARG A 92 5.73 -6.20 -18.87
C ARG A 92 6.63 -5.04 -19.28
N PHE A 93 6.85 -4.06 -18.39
CA PHE A 93 7.78 -2.95 -18.60
C PHE A 93 9.18 -3.45 -18.95
N ALA A 94 9.67 -4.48 -18.26
CA ALA A 94 10.98 -5.05 -18.55
C ALA A 94 11.05 -5.72 -19.93
N ARG A 95 9.98 -6.40 -20.37
CA ARG A 95 9.86 -6.96 -21.73
C ARG A 95 9.79 -5.85 -22.78
N ASP A 96 9.03 -4.80 -22.52
CA ASP A 96 8.90 -3.65 -23.42
C ASP A 96 10.24 -2.90 -23.55
N LEU A 97 11.00 -2.82 -22.46
CA LEU A 97 12.33 -2.20 -22.42
C LEU A 97 13.33 -2.99 -23.27
N GLU A 98 13.35 -4.32 -23.10
CA GLU A 98 14.20 -5.22 -23.87
C GLU A 98 13.88 -5.19 -25.38
N ASN A 99 12.59 -5.13 -25.72
CA ASN A 99 12.13 -5.04 -27.11
C ASN A 99 12.21 -3.62 -27.70
N GLN A 100 12.73 -2.64 -26.95
CA GLN A 100 12.79 -1.24 -27.34
C GLN A 100 11.43 -0.66 -27.74
N SER A 101 10.34 -1.18 -27.17
CA SER A 101 8.96 -0.79 -27.46
C SER A 101 8.35 0.11 -26.38
N LEU A 102 9.20 0.65 -25.51
CA LEU A 102 8.78 1.48 -24.39
C LEU A 102 8.30 2.85 -24.89
N ASP A 103 7.08 3.23 -24.51
CA ASP A 103 6.45 4.49 -24.93
C ASP A 103 7.06 5.67 -24.17
N LEU A 104 8.15 6.21 -24.72
CA LEU A 104 8.86 7.38 -24.20
C LEU A 104 8.63 8.60 -25.10
N PRO A 105 8.61 9.82 -24.53
CA PRO A 105 8.58 11.05 -25.32
C PRO A 105 9.73 11.10 -26.35
N THR A 106 9.49 11.72 -27.50
CA THR A 106 10.48 11.82 -28.58
C THR A 106 11.80 12.41 -28.09
N GLY A 107 12.90 11.69 -28.32
CA GLY A 107 14.25 12.10 -27.91
C GLY A 107 14.65 11.67 -26.49
N CYS A 108 13.78 10.97 -25.75
CA CYS A 108 14.11 10.37 -24.46
C CYS A 108 14.53 8.90 -24.61
N TYR A 109 15.52 8.49 -23.83
CA TYR A 109 16.02 7.12 -23.78
C TYR A 109 16.25 6.73 -22.33
N VAL A 110 15.95 5.48 -21.99
CA VAL A 110 16.20 4.92 -20.67
C VAL A 110 16.85 3.56 -20.85
N ASN A 111 17.96 3.33 -20.17
CA ASN A 111 18.70 2.07 -20.18
C ASN A 111 18.81 1.55 -18.74
N TYR A 112 18.67 0.24 -18.57
CA TYR A 112 18.86 -0.45 -17.31
C TYR A 112 19.91 -1.56 -17.46
N ASP A 113 20.53 -1.95 -16.35
CA ASP A 113 21.42 -3.12 -16.28
C ASP A 113 20.63 -4.39 -16.63
N LEU A 114 21.23 -5.32 -17.39
CA LEU A 114 20.57 -6.55 -17.83
C LEU A 114 20.04 -7.38 -16.65
N ARG A 115 20.78 -7.44 -15.53
CA ARG A 115 20.35 -8.16 -14.32
C ARG A 115 19.08 -7.56 -13.73
N PHE A 116 18.92 -6.24 -13.83
CA PHE A 116 17.70 -5.56 -13.38
C PHE A 116 16.51 -5.88 -14.27
N ILE A 117 16.73 -5.93 -15.59
CA ILE A 117 15.70 -6.30 -16.56
C ILE A 117 15.21 -7.73 -16.29
N ASP A 118 16.12 -8.68 -16.10
CA ASP A 118 15.78 -10.08 -15.83
C ASP A 118 15.08 -10.24 -14.47
N PHE A 119 15.53 -9.50 -13.45
CA PHE A 119 14.83 -9.41 -12.18
C PHE A 119 13.38 -8.93 -12.34
N LEU A 120 13.12 -7.83 -13.05
CA LEU A 120 11.75 -7.33 -13.20
C LEU A 120 10.85 -8.32 -13.95
N LYS A 121 11.39 -9.09 -14.91
CA LYS A 121 10.64 -10.13 -15.63
C LYS A 121 10.19 -11.27 -14.71
N SER A 122 11.01 -11.67 -13.74
CA SER A 122 10.68 -12.76 -12.81
C SER A 122 9.57 -12.40 -11.82
N LEU A 123 9.38 -11.10 -11.54
CA LEU A 123 8.27 -10.62 -10.72
C LEU A 123 6.88 -10.94 -11.31
N GLY A 124 6.81 -11.17 -12.62
CA GLY A 124 5.59 -11.60 -13.30
C GLY A 124 5.33 -13.11 -13.26
N GLY A 125 6.27 -13.90 -12.73
CA GLY A 125 6.15 -15.36 -12.60
C GLY A 125 5.21 -15.76 -11.47
N SER A 126 4.51 -16.90 -11.62
CA SER A 126 3.67 -17.47 -10.56
C SER A 126 4.41 -18.48 -9.67
N ASP A 127 5.61 -18.91 -10.06
CA ASP A 127 6.39 -19.91 -9.34
C ASP A 127 7.36 -19.25 -8.35
N LEU A 128 7.27 -19.66 -7.09
CA LEU A 128 8.12 -19.15 -6.01
C LEU A 128 9.58 -19.57 -6.19
N GLN A 129 9.82 -20.75 -6.78
CA GLN A 129 11.18 -21.23 -7.03
C GLN A 129 11.92 -20.33 -8.03
N ASP A 130 11.26 -20.00 -9.15
CA ASP A 130 11.80 -19.10 -10.17
C ASP A 130 12.05 -17.70 -9.61
N GLN A 131 11.11 -17.15 -8.81
CA GLN A 131 11.28 -15.86 -8.15
C GLN A 131 12.50 -15.87 -7.21
N TYR A 132 12.65 -16.94 -6.42
CA TYR A 132 13.76 -17.09 -5.49
C TYR A 132 15.11 -17.20 -6.22
N HIS A 133 15.22 -18.12 -7.18
CA HIS A 133 16.45 -18.32 -7.94
C HIS A 133 16.84 -17.07 -8.73
N THR A 134 15.90 -16.39 -9.36
CA THR A 134 16.20 -15.14 -10.07
C THR A 134 16.72 -14.06 -9.12
N LEU A 135 16.08 -13.88 -7.97
CA LEU A 135 16.53 -12.89 -6.99
C LEU A 135 17.91 -13.25 -6.44
N ARG A 136 18.15 -14.53 -6.13
CA ARG A 136 19.46 -15.03 -5.67
C ARG A 136 20.56 -14.77 -6.70
N ASP A 137 20.32 -15.12 -7.97
CA ASP A 137 21.29 -14.96 -9.05
C ASP A 137 21.58 -13.47 -9.31
N THR A 138 20.57 -12.61 -9.16
CA THR A 138 20.71 -11.15 -9.26
C THR A 138 21.56 -10.59 -8.12
N LEU A 139 21.33 -11.02 -6.88
CA LEU A 139 22.07 -10.56 -5.70
C LEU A 139 23.46 -11.19 -5.59
N GLY A 140 23.70 -12.32 -6.26
CA GLY A 140 24.90 -13.14 -6.11
C GLY A 140 25.05 -13.81 -4.74
N ARG A 141 23.97 -13.82 -3.95
CA ARG A 141 23.89 -14.42 -2.61
C ARG A 141 22.44 -14.80 -2.27
N ARG A 142 22.26 -15.60 -1.21
CA ARG A 142 20.94 -15.90 -0.65
C ARG A 142 20.20 -14.58 -0.31
N PRO A 143 18.97 -14.36 -0.81
CA PRO A 143 18.16 -13.23 -0.39
C PRO A 143 17.74 -13.38 1.08
N THR A 144 17.49 -12.27 1.75
CA THR A 144 16.79 -12.23 3.04
C THR A 144 15.28 -12.26 2.81
N LEU A 145 14.51 -12.66 3.83
CA LEU A 145 13.05 -12.63 3.80
C LEU A 145 12.51 -11.24 3.47
N THR A 146 13.11 -10.19 4.04
CA THR A 146 12.76 -8.80 3.76
C THR A 146 12.95 -8.44 2.29
N GLU A 147 14.06 -8.87 1.68
CA GLU A 147 14.33 -8.65 0.26
C GLU A 147 13.35 -9.44 -0.62
N PHE A 148 13.07 -10.70 -0.27
CA PHE A 148 12.13 -11.54 -1.01
C PHE A 148 10.70 -10.99 -0.95
N TYR A 149 10.27 -10.53 0.23
CA TYR A 149 9.00 -9.84 0.41
C TYR A 149 8.92 -8.54 -0.41
N ARG A 150 9.97 -7.71 -0.36
CA ARG A 150 10.03 -6.44 -1.11
C ARG A 150 10.16 -6.62 -2.61
N ALA A 151 10.73 -7.73 -3.04
CA ALA A 151 10.69 -8.16 -4.44
C ALA A 151 9.26 -8.48 -4.89
N GLY A 152 8.33 -8.71 -3.95
CA GLY A 152 6.92 -8.89 -4.27
C GLY A 152 6.42 -10.31 -4.21
N ALA A 153 7.22 -11.23 -3.67
CA ALA A 153 6.85 -12.61 -3.53
C ALA A 153 5.72 -12.79 -2.50
N SER A 154 4.81 -13.72 -2.78
CA SER A 154 3.70 -14.02 -1.87
C SER A 154 4.16 -14.90 -0.72
N LEU A 155 4.32 -14.31 0.47
CA LEU A 155 4.65 -15.07 1.68
C LEU A 155 3.52 -16.02 2.10
N GLN A 156 2.28 -15.72 1.73
CA GLN A 156 1.18 -16.68 1.89
C GLN A 156 1.44 -17.95 1.07
N ALA A 157 1.87 -17.79 -0.20
CA ALA A 157 2.22 -18.93 -1.03
C ALA A 157 3.43 -19.70 -0.47
N VAL A 158 4.43 -18.99 0.08
CA VAL A 158 5.58 -19.62 0.76
C VAL A 158 5.12 -20.49 1.92
N ARG A 159 4.27 -19.96 2.81
CA ARG A 159 3.74 -20.71 3.96
C ARG A 159 2.91 -21.92 3.53
N ARG A 160 2.11 -21.79 2.47
CA ARG A 160 1.27 -22.88 1.98
C ARG A 160 2.09 -24.03 1.38
N GLN A 161 3.17 -23.71 0.65
CA GLN A 161 3.97 -24.72 -0.06
C GLN A 161 5.13 -25.27 0.79
N TYR A 162 5.73 -24.44 1.65
CA TYR A 162 6.95 -24.74 2.39
C TYR A 162 6.82 -24.59 3.91
N GLY A 163 5.64 -24.22 4.42
CA GLY A 163 5.37 -24.03 5.86
C GLY A 163 5.79 -22.65 6.39
N HIS A 164 7.02 -22.23 6.11
CA HIS A 164 7.60 -20.95 6.48
C HIS A 164 8.79 -20.60 5.55
N TRP A 165 9.32 -19.39 5.64
CA TRP A 165 10.43 -18.89 4.82
C TRP A 165 11.64 -19.82 4.81
N PHE A 166 12.12 -20.22 5.99
CA PHE A 166 13.27 -21.12 6.08
C PHE A 166 12.99 -22.54 5.56
N GLY A 167 11.72 -22.97 5.50
CA GLY A 167 11.35 -24.20 4.82
C GLY A 167 11.56 -24.12 3.31
N LEU A 168 11.34 -22.93 2.71
CA LEU A 168 11.69 -22.66 1.31
C LEU A 168 13.21 -22.65 1.13
N ILE A 169 13.96 -22.00 2.02
CA ILE A 169 15.43 -21.99 1.97
C ILE A 169 16.00 -23.41 2.03
N ALA A 170 15.56 -24.21 3.01
CA ALA A 170 16.01 -25.60 3.16
C ALA A 170 15.65 -26.49 1.95
N ALA A 171 14.62 -26.13 1.18
CA ALA A 171 14.22 -26.83 -0.04
C ALA A 171 15.02 -26.40 -1.28
N LEU A 172 15.37 -25.12 -1.39
CA LEU A 172 15.94 -24.53 -2.62
C LEU A 172 17.45 -24.26 -2.55
N GLU A 173 18.06 -24.26 -1.36
CA GLU A 173 19.50 -24.12 -1.19
C GLU A 173 20.17 -25.48 -0.96
N PRO A 174 20.78 -26.08 -1.99
CA PRO A 174 21.47 -27.37 -1.86
C PRO A 174 22.79 -27.23 -1.07
N ASP A 175 23.41 -26.06 -1.08
CA ASP A 175 24.69 -25.75 -0.42
C ASP A 175 24.50 -25.21 1.02
N LEU A 176 23.28 -25.27 1.55
CA LEU A 176 23.01 -24.86 2.92
C LEU A 176 23.87 -25.68 3.89
N GLN A 177 24.52 -25.01 4.84
CA GLN A 177 25.38 -25.69 5.81
C GLN A 177 24.56 -26.74 6.58
N THR A 178 25.16 -27.91 6.85
CA THR A 178 24.49 -29.02 7.54
C THR A 178 23.89 -28.58 8.89
N ASP A 179 24.59 -27.69 9.59
CA ASP A 179 24.16 -27.16 10.89
C ASP A 179 22.95 -26.24 10.74
N GLU A 180 22.93 -25.36 9.72
CA GLU A 180 21.79 -24.48 9.44
C GLU A 180 20.53 -25.28 9.07
N ARG A 181 20.67 -26.30 8.22
CA ARG A 181 19.55 -27.20 7.89
C ARG A 181 19.00 -27.89 9.13
N THR A 182 19.88 -28.38 9.99
CA THR A 182 19.51 -29.05 11.24
C THR A 182 18.77 -28.10 12.18
N VAL A 183 19.22 -26.84 12.30
CA VAL A 183 18.55 -25.83 13.12
C VAL A 183 17.17 -25.47 12.56
N ILE A 184 17.04 -25.29 11.24
CA ILE A 184 15.76 -25.01 10.59
C ILE A 184 14.76 -26.14 10.87
N GLU A 185 15.18 -27.40 10.74
CA GLU A 185 14.32 -28.56 10.98
C GLU A 185 13.94 -28.70 12.46
N GLN A 186 14.89 -28.52 13.38
CA GLN A 186 14.65 -28.65 14.83
C GLN A 186 13.81 -27.50 15.41
N GLN A 187 13.90 -26.30 14.83
CA GLN A 187 13.26 -25.08 15.33
C GLN A 187 12.12 -24.59 14.43
N ALA A 188 11.63 -25.44 13.51
CA ALA A 188 10.61 -25.08 12.52
C ALA A 188 9.36 -24.42 13.12
N ASP A 189 8.85 -24.97 14.24
CA ASP A 189 7.66 -24.44 14.91
C ASP A 189 7.90 -23.05 15.50
N LEU A 190 9.07 -22.83 16.10
CA LEU A 190 9.48 -21.50 16.59
C LEU A 190 9.58 -20.52 15.43
N LEU A 191 10.32 -20.88 14.37
CA LEU A 191 10.52 -20.01 13.20
C LEU A 191 9.19 -19.63 12.55
N ARG A 192 8.25 -20.58 12.47
CA ARG A 192 6.89 -20.33 11.98
C ARG A 192 6.10 -19.40 12.89
N GLU A 193 6.12 -19.61 14.21
CA GLU A 193 5.46 -18.71 15.17
C GLU A 193 6.02 -17.29 15.05
N LEU A 194 7.34 -17.11 14.99
CA LEU A 194 7.97 -15.80 14.84
C LEU A 194 7.57 -15.12 13.51
N GLU A 195 7.53 -15.88 12.41
CA GLU A 195 7.15 -15.35 11.10
C GLU A 195 5.67 -14.93 11.05
N THR A 196 4.80 -15.56 11.85
CA THR A 196 3.33 -15.42 11.74
C THR A 196 2.66 -14.72 12.91
N THR A 197 3.32 -14.56 14.05
CA THR A 197 2.72 -14.01 15.28
C THR A 197 2.04 -12.66 15.04
N ALA A 198 0.91 -12.38 15.70
CA ALA A 198 0.21 -11.11 15.51
C ALA A 198 1.04 -9.92 16.08
N MET A 199 1.15 -8.85 15.29
CA MET A 199 1.88 -7.62 15.62
C MET A 199 0.96 -6.39 15.55
N THR A 200 0.28 -6.09 16.66
CA THR A 200 -0.47 -4.83 16.84
C THR A 200 0.47 -3.66 17.16
N LYS A 201 1.51 -3.94 17.96
CA LYS A 201 2.63 -3.05 18.28
C LYS A 201 3.94 -3.78 18.03
N SER A 202 5.05 -3.05 17.93
CA SER A 202 6.40 -3.58 17.71
C SER A 202 6.98 -4.40 18.87
N PHE A 203 6.40 -4.29 20.08
CA PHE A 203 7.01 -4.75 21.32
C PHE A 203 7.44 -6.23 21.33
N LYS A 204 6.68 -7.15 20.72
CA LYS A 204 7.08 -8.57 20.68
C LYS A 204 8.43 -8.78 19.98
N MET A 205 8.67 -8.10 18.86
CA MET A 205 9.93 -8.20 18.12
C MET A 205 11.06 -7.44 18.83
N VAL A 206 10.74 -6.29 19.44
CA VAL A 206 11.67 -5.53 20.29
C VAL A 206 12.16 -6.37 21.47
N LEU A 207 11.26 -7.13 22.12
CA LEU A 207 11.65 -8.04 23.19
C LEU A 207 12.58 -9.14 22.68
N LEU A 208 12.28 -9.74 21.52
CA LEU A 208 13.14 -10.78 20.95
C LEU A 208 14.51 -10.25 20.54
N GLU A 209 14.56 -9.06 19.93
CA GLU A 209 15.83 -8.39 19.61
C GLU A 209 16.64 -8.16 20.89
N ALA A 210 16.02 -7.63 21.94
CA ALA A 210 16.66 -7.43 23.24
C ALA A 210 17.10 -8.73 23.91
N PHE A 211 16.31 -9.80 23.79
CA PHE A 211 16.63 -11.13 24.29
C PHE A 211 17.89 -11.68 23.60
N GLN A 212 18.00 -11.53 22.28
CA GLN A 212 19.18 -11.95 21.52
C GLN A 212 20.43 -11.12 21.86
N GLU A 213 20.28 -9.80 22.05
CA GLU A 213 21.40 -8.93 22.47
C GLU A 213 21.96 -9.25 23.87
N LEU A 214 21.17 -9.93 24.70
CA LEU A 214 21.58 -10.41 26.01
C LEU A 214 22.06 -11.87 25.98
N ASP A 215 22.26 -12.44 24.79
CA ASP A 215 22.61 -13.87 24.58
C ASP A 215 21.58 -14.82 25.22
N GLY A 216 20.29 -14.45 25.15
CA GLY A 216 19.20 -15.08 25.88
C GLY A 216 18.97 -16.56 25.57
N TRP A 217 19.39 -17.02 24.38
CA TRP A 217 19.37 -18.43 24.00
C TRP A 217 20.36 -19.27 24.81
N ARG A 218 21.44 -18.66 25.30
CA ARG A 218 22.47 -19.32 26.12
C ARG A 218 22.22 -19.08 27.60
N GLU A 219 21.91 -17.84 27.98
CA GLU A 219 21.69 -17.44 29.36
C GLU A 219 20.40 -16.63 29.49
N ALA A 220 19.40 -17.18 30.17
CA ALA A 220 18.11 -16.54 30.34
C ALA A 220 18.24 -15.19 31.08
N PRO A 221 17.92 -14.04 30.44
CA PRO A 221 18.08 -12.73 31.04
C PRO A 221 17.05 -12.48 32.14
N THR A 222 17.40 -11.62 33.09
CA THR A 222 16.43 -11.13 34.07
C THR A 222 15.43 -10.19 33.41
N LEU A 223 14.22 -10.07 33.97
CA LEU A 223 13.22 -9.12 33.48
C LEU A 223 13.71 -7.67 33.54
N THR A 224 14.54 -7.35 34.52
CA THR A 224 15.14 -6.02 34.67
C THR A 224 16.06 -5.71 33.49
N ASP A 225 16.98 -6.63 33.17
CA ASP A 225 17.92 -6.45 32.06
C ASP A 225 17.19 -6.46 30.72
N LEU A 226 16.20 -7.34 30.56
CA LEU A 226 15.41 -7.45 29.35
C LEU A 226 14.60 -6.18 29.09
N ALA A 227 13.94 -5.63 30.12
CA ALA A 227 13.19 -4.37 30.00
C ALA A 227 14.11 -3.19 29.68
N ALA A 228 15.25 -3.08 30.38
CA ALA A 228 16.23 -2.02 30.12
C ALA A 228 16.80 -2.11 28.69
N ARG A 229 17.14 -3.32 28.23
CA ARG A 229 17.64 -3.55 26.87
C ARG A 229 16.58 -3.24 25.83
N SER A 230 15.34 -3.68 26.02
CA SER A 230 14.23 -3.36 25.11
C SER A 230 13.97 -1.86 24.99
N TRP A 231 14.14 -1.09 26.06
CA TRP A 231 14.09 0.37 25.99
C TRP A 231 15.16 0.93 25.05
N GLN A 232 16.40 0.45 25.16
CA GLN A 232 17.50 0.86 24.28
C GLN A 232 17.23 0.50 22.81
N VAL A 233 16.64 -0.68 22.56
CA VAL A 233 16.22 -1.09 21.20
C VAL A 233 15.18 -0.13 20.62
N LEU A 234 14.20 0.30 21.41
CA LEU A 234 13.20 1.30 20.97
C LEU A 234 13.84 2.66 20.68
N GLN A 235 14.76 3.12 21.54
CA GLN A 235 15.43 4.41 21.38
C GLN A 235 16.27 4.50 20.10
N ARG A 236 16.89 3.40 19.66
CA ARG A 236 17.63 3.36 18.37
C ARG A 236 16.72 3.25 17.15
N ARG A 237 15.48 2.80 17.31
CA ARG A 237 14.48 2.66 16.23
C ARG A 237 13.40 3.73 16.37
N ARG A 238 13.74 4.98 16.04
CA ARG A 238 12.85 6.15 16.16
C ARG A 238 11.41 5.94 15.65
N PRO A 239 11.16 5.27 14.50
CA PRO A 239 9.79 5.03 14.04
C PRO A 239 8.94 4.24 15.04
N LEU A 240 9.54 3.36 15.84
CA LEU A 240 8.83 2.52 16.81
C LEU A 240 8.47 3.27 18.10
N LEU A 241 9.02 4.46 18.34
CA LEU A 241 8.69 5.26 19.52
C LEU A 241 7.21 5.70 19.54
N ALA A 242 6.54 5.71 18.39
CA ALA A 242 5.10 5.94 18.30
C ALA A 242 4.25 4.85 18.98
N ASP A 243 4.81 3.66 19.22
CA ASP A 243 4.11 2.60 19.96
C ASP A 243 4.07 2.83 21.47
N LEU A 244 4.98 3.67 21.98
CA LEU A 244 5.05 3.98 23.40
C LEU A 244 3.79 4.76 23.83
N PRO A 245 3.25 4.47 25.03
CA PRO A 245 2.26 5.34 25.66
C PRO A 245 2.70 6.81 25.66
N ASP A 246 1.77 7.74 25.50
CA ASP A 246 2.06 9.19 25.44
C ASP A 246 2.92 9.68 26.61
N ALA A 247 2.73 9.10 27.80
CA ALA A 247 3.50 9.43 29.01
C ALA A 247 5.00 9.05 28.91
N TYR A 248 5.35 8.12 28.02
CA TYR A 248 6.73 7.63 27.86
C TYR A 248 7.42 8.22 26.62
N GLN A 249 6.67 8.88 25.73
CA GLN A 249 7.22 9.49 24.52
C GLN A 249 8.13 10.68 24.87
N GLY A 250 9.30 10.74 24.21
CA GLY A 250 10.29 11.81 24.44
C GLY A 250 11.17 11.64 25.67
N LEU A 251 10.96 10.58 26.47
CA LEU A 251 11.88 10.22 27.56
C LEU A 251 13.16 9.58 27.00
N THR A 252 14.31 9.95 27.56
CA THR A 252 15.60 9.33 27.24
C THR A 252 15.88 8.09 28.09
N GLU A 253 15.47 8.14 29.36
CA GLU A 253 15.62 7.05 30.34
C GLU A 253 14.28 6.31 30.50
N PRO A 254 14.29 5.00 30.81
CA PRO A 254 13.06 4.26 31.08
C PRO A 254 12.41 4.78 32.37
N PRO A 255 11.07 4.98 32.39
CA PRO A 255 10.36 5.41 33.59
C PRO A 255 10.37 4.33 34.68
N ASP A 256 10.15 4.72 35.94
CA ASP A 256 10.20 3.81 37.10
C ASP A 256 9.23 2.63 36.99
N ASP A 257 8.10 2.80 36.28
CA ASP A 257 7.08 1.78 36.08
C ASP A 257 7.31 0.92 34.83
N TRP A 258 8.37 1.17 34.05
CA TRP A 258 8.67 0.48 32.79
C TRP A 258 8.76 -1.03 32.94
N LEU A 259 9.43 -1.53 33.99
CA LEU A 259 9.54 -2.96 34.25
C LEU A 259 8.15 -3.61 34.42
N GLY A 260 7.26 -2.93 35.14
CA GLY A 260 5.89 -3.38 35.35
C GLY A 260 5.08 -3.37 34.05
N TYR A 261 5.29 -2.37 33.20
CA TYR A 261 4.70 -2.28 31.87
C TYR A 261 5.17 -3.44 30.99
N TRP A 262 6.49 -3.63 30.88
CA TRP A 262 7.12 -4.64 30.01
C TRP A 262 6.77 -6.07 30.42
N ARG A 263 6.63 -6.31 31.73
CA ARG A 263 6.16 -7.60 32.26
C ARG A 263 4.73 -7.93 31.79
N LYS A 264 3.82 -6.95 31.81
CA LYS A 264 2.43 -7.14 31.36
C LYS A 264 2.33 -7.36 29.86
N ASN A 265 3.13 -6.65 29.07
CA ASN A 265 3.24 -6.78 27.63
C ASN A 265 4.59 -6.20 27.20
N PRO A 266 5.47 -6.93 26.49
CA PRO A 266 5.25 -8.17 25.76
C PRO A 266 5.66 -9.47 26.46
N VAL A 267 6.27 -9.42 27.64
CA VAL A 267 6.76 -10.63 28.34
C VAL A 267 5.63 -11.64 28.57
N SER A 268 4.50 -11.22 29.15
CA SER A 268 3.36 -12.12 29.38
C SER A 268 2.76 -12.70 28.09
N ALA A 269 2.87 -11.99 26.96
CA ALA A 269 2.34 -12.47 25.68
C ALA A 269 3.20 -13.60 25.12
N TRP A 270 4.53 -13.51 25.26
CA TRP A 270 5.44 -14.59 24.88
C TRP A 270 5.42 -15.75 25.87
N ALA A 271 5.44 -15.45 27.17
CA ALA A 271 5.46 -16.46 28.23
C ALA A 271 4.13 -17.25 28.36
N GLY A 272 3.04 -16.72 27.81
CA GLY A 272 1.76 -17.45 27.71
C GLY A 272 1.67 -18.38 26.49
N GLY A 273 2.68 -18.37 25.62
CA GLY A 273 2.78 -19.24 24.44
C GLY A 273 3.59 -20.52 24.71
N SER A 274 4.00 -21.19 23.63
CA SER A 274 4.70 -22.48 23.70
C SER A 274 6.23 -22.39 23.74
N PHE A 275 6.80 -21.24 23.37
CA PHE A 275 8.24 -21.13 23.09
C PHE A 275 9.03 -20.36 24.14
N PHE A 276 8.34 -19.62 25.00
CA PHE A 276 8.97 -18.87 26.08
C PHE A 276 8.22 -19.12 27.37
N THR A 277 8.92 -19.07 28.49
CA THR A 277 8.34 -19.17 29.83
C THR A 277 8.99 -18.16 30.76
N LEU A 278 8.33 -17.91 31.88
CA LEU A 278 8.83 -17.07 32.96
C LEU A 278 9.02 -17.92 34.21
N GLU A 279 10.27 -18.11 34.63
CA GLU A 279 10.61 -18.77 35.89
C GLU A 279 11.21 -17.74 36.85
N GLY A 280 10.45 -17.38 37.88
CA GLY A 280 10.83 -16.31 38.80
C GLY A 280 10.92 -14.95 38.09
N ASP A 281 12.13 -14.42 37.98
CA ASP A 281 12.46 -13.17 37.28
C ASP A 281 13.21 -13.39 35.96
N ARG A 282 13.37 -14.63 35.50
CA ARG A 282 14.08 -14.96 34.27
C ARG A 282 13.13 -15.31 33.13
N PHE A 283 13.41 -14.76 31.96
CA PHE A 283 12.69 -15.04 30.73
C PHE A 283 13.46 -16.08 29.91
N ILE A 284 12.86 -17.25 29.70
CA ILE A 284 13.55 -18.45 29.19
C ILE A 284 12.95 -18.86 27.86
N GLY A 285 13.78 -19.13 26.86
CA GLY A 285 13.39 -19.87 25.65
C GLY A 285 13.24 -21.36 25.98
N VAL A 286 12.06 -21.92 25.75
CA VAL A 286 11.72 -23.31 26.12
C VAL A 286 12.34 -24.32 25.15
N THR A 287 12.63 -23.89 23.93
CA THR A 287 13.24 -24.74 22.91
C THR A 287 14.71 -25.04 23.26
N ALA A 288 15.04 -26.32 23.40
CA ALA A 288 16.42 -26.75 23.61
C ALA A 288 17.23 -26.53 22.32
N VAL A 289 18.36 -25.83 22.44
CA VAL A 289 19.28 -25.53 21.32
C VAL A 289 20.68 -25.94 21.74
N ALA A 290 21.36 -26.73 20.90
CA ALA A 290 22.75 -27.11 21.17
C ALA A 290 23.66 -25.87 21.19
N PRO A 291 24.68 -25.79 22.05
CA PRO A 291 25.54 -24.60 22.15
C PRO A 291 26.16 -24.14 20.81
N ASP A 292 26.48 -25.10 19.94
CA ASP A 292 27.06 -24.85 18.61
C ASP A 292 26.02 -24.35 17.59
N HIS A 293 24.73 -24.59 17.85
CA HIS A 293 23.61 -24.16 16.99
C HIS A 293 23.02 -22.79 17.38
N ILE A 294 23.40 -22.23 18.54
CA ILE A 294 22.84 -20.97 19.05
C ILE A 294 23.14 -19.81 18.10
N ALA A 295 24.36 -19.74 17.54
CA ALA A 295 24.74 -18.66 16.63
C ALA A 295 23.85 -18.68 15.37
N THR A 296 23.70 -19.85 14.76
CA THR A 296 22.85 -20.04 13.58
C THR A 296 21.39 -19.71 13.86
N LEU A 297 20.82 -20.18 14.99
CA LEU A 297 19.46 -19.82 15.36
C LEU A 297 19.29 -18.31 15.53
N THR A 298 20.27 -17.64 16.14
CA THR A 298 20.25 -16.19 16.35
C THR A 298 20.19 -15.45 15.01
N GLU A 299 20.94 -15.89 14.00
CA GLU A 299 20.89 -15.28 12.65
C GLU A 299 19.52 -15.47 11.98
N LEU A 300 18.95 -16.68 12.05
CA LEU A 300 17.62 -16.98 11.48
C LEU A 300 16.51 -16.17 12.16
N VAL A 301 16.55 -16.09 13.49
CA VAL A 301 15.58 -15.31 14.27
C VAL A 301 15.74 -13.82 14.02
N GLN A 302 16.97 -13.31 13.92
CA GLN A 302 17.23 -11.91 13.61
C GLN A 302 16.67 -11.51 12.24
N GLU A 303 16.82 -12.35 11.22
CA GLU A 303 16.23 -12.11 9.91
C GLU A 303 14.69 -12.00 9.97
N LEU A 304 14.03 -12.85 10.77
CA LEU A 304 12.60 -12.73 10.99
C LEU A 304 12.26 -11.44 11.73
N VAL A 305 12.98 -11.09 12.79
CA VAL A 305 12.79 -9.83 13.53
C VAL A 305 12.89 -8.64 12.58
N ASP A 306 13.93 -8.59 11.74
CA ASP A 306 14.15 -7.51 10.79
C ASP A 306 13.02 -7.42 9.76
N TYR A 307 12.58 -8.57 9.22
CA TYR A 307 11.42 -8.64 8.33
C TYR A 307 10.13 -8.15 9.02
N ARG A 308 9.86 -8.62 10.24
CA ARG A 308 8.66 -8.28 11.00
C ARG A 308 8.63 -6.80 11.38
N LEU A 309 9.78 -6.21 11.72
CA LEU A 309 9.90 -4.78 12.01
C LEU A 309 9.80 -3.94 10.74
N ALA A 310 10.49 -4.30 9.66
CA ALA A 310 10.42 -3.58 8.38
C ALA A 310 8.99 -3.55 7.82
N THR A 311 8.26 -4.66 7.88
CA THR A 311 6.84 -4.72 7.48
C THR A 311 5.91 -4.00 8.46
N TYR A 312 6.28 -3.89 9.72
CA TYR A 312 5.53 -3.13 10.71
C TYR A 312 5.70 -1.62 10.51
N GLU A 313 6.92 -1.14 10.31
CA GLU A 313 7.23 0.27 10.07
C GLU A 313 6.55 0.80 8.80
N VAL A 314 6.48 0.00 7.74
CA VAL A 314 5.71 0.35 6.53
C VAL A 314 4.23 0.56 6.83
N ARG A 315 3.64 -0.27 7.72
CA ARG A 315 2.24 -0.12 8.17
C ARG A 315 2.06 1.10 9.11
N GLN A 316 3.05 1.42 9.93
CA GLN A 316 3.06 2.56 10.86
C GLN A 316 3.32 3.90 10.17
N GLY A 317 4.13 3.94 9.11
CA GLY A 317 4.41 5.16 8.33
C GLY A 317 3.18 5.78 7.64
N LEU A 318 2.04 5.10 7.71
CA LEU A 318 0.72 5.58 7.31
C LEU A 318 0.00 6.37 8.42
N GLY A 319 0.53 6.36 9.65
CA GLY A 319 0.07 7.10 10.81
C GLY A 319 1.16 7.98 11.40
N GLY A 320 1.26 9.23 10.95
CA GLY A 320 1.97 10.28 11.69
C GLY A 320 3.33 10.70 11.15
N ALA A 321 3.34 11.38 10.01
CA ALA A 321 4.32 12.42 9.76
C ALA A 321 3.56 13.76 9.65
N THR A 322 3.61 14.60 10.68
CA THR A 322 3.13 15.97 10.60
C THR A 322 4.14 16.80 9.80
N VAL A 323 4.12 16.62 8.48
CA VAL A 323 4.70 17.59 7.56
C VAL A 323 3.72 18.75 7.51
N THR A 324 4.12 19.93 7.98
CA THR A 324 3.35 21.15 7.73
C THR A 324 3.41 21.43 6.22
N ALA A 325 2.39 20.96 5.50
CA ALA A 325 2.25 21.25 4.09
C ALA A 325 1.99 22.75 3.88
N LEU A 326 2.83 23.39 3.07
CA LEU A 326 2.53 24.70 2.51
C LEU A 326 1.21 24.59 1.74
N SER A 327 0.23 25.41 2.14
CA SER A 327 -1.13 25.39 1.61
C SER A 327 -1.14 25.67 0.10
N SER A 328 -1.31 24.62 -0.70
CA SER A 328 -1.90 24.73 -2.02
C SER A 328 -3.34 24.25 -1.90
N ARG A 329 -4.30 25.17 -2.06
CA ARG A 329 -5.72 24.84 -2.14
C ARG A 329 -5.97 24.10 -3.45
N ARG A 330 -5.68 22.81 -3.46
CA ARG A 330 -6.34 21.84 -4.34
C ARG A 330 -7.62 21.39 -3.62
N PRO A 331 -8.67 20.96 -4.33
CA PRO A 331 -9.77 20.24 -3.68
C PRO A 331 -9.13 19.10 -2.88
N GLU A 332 -9.32 19.11 -1.57
CA GLU A 332 -8.72 18.13 -0.66
C GLU A 332 -9.20 16.74 -1.11
N GLN A 333 -8.31 16.00 -1.78
CA GLN A 333 -8.51 14.59 -2.06
C GLN A 333 -7.90 13.81 -0.91
N VAL A 334 -8.64 12.84 -0.38
CA VAL A 334 -8.12 11.90 0.61
C VAL A 334 -7.70 10.63 -0.11
N SER A 335 -6.43 10.25 0.05
CA SER A 335 -5.92 8.98 -0.46
C SER A 335 -6.24 7.89 0.55
N LEU A 336 -7.09 6.95 0.16
CA LEU A 336 -7.46 5.81 1.00
C LEU A 336 -6.77 4.53 0.51
N PRO A 337 -6.39 3.64 1.43
CA PRO A 337 -5.91 2.32 1.08
C PRO A 337 -7.03 1.50 0.43
N TYR A 338 -6.71 0.84 -0.68
CA TYR A 338 -7.58 0.00 -1.48
C TYR A 338 -6.98 -1.41 -1.54
N PHE A 339 -7.75 -2.39 -1.10
CA PHE A 339 -7.36 -3.79 -1.07
C PHE A 339 -8.10 -4.56 -2.18
N PRO A 340 -7.55 -4.64 -3.41
CA PRO A 340 -8.20 -5.34 -4.53
C PRO A 340 -8.42 -6.84 -4.25
N ASN A 341 -7.57 -7.43 -3.41
CA ASN A 341 -7.61 -8.84 -3.05
C ASN A 341 -8.53 -9.12 -1.83
N LEU A 342 -8.95 -8.07 -1.11
CA LEU A 342 -9.93 -8.18 -0.04
C LEU A 342 -11.34 -8.23 -0.66
N LYS A 343 -11.76 -9.44 -1.02
CA LYS A 343 -13.12 -9.70 -1.50
C LYS A 343 -14.03 -9.96 -0.30
N ILE A 344 -14.84 -8.96 0.07
CA ILE A 344 -15.79 -9.13 1.17
C ILE A 344 -17.00 -9.89 0.66
N ALA A 345 -17.16 -11.12 1.14
CA ALA A 345 -18.17 -12.02 0.64
C ALA A 345 -19.57 -11.57 1.05
N CYS A 346 -20.44 -11.53 0.06
CA CYS A 346 -21.88 -11.52 0.18
C CYS A 346 -22.39 -12.94 -0.18
N GLY A 347 -22.10 -13.93 0.67
CA GLY A 347 -22.53 -15.32 0.44
C GLY A 347 -21.80 -16.33 1.33
N HIS A 348 -21.09 -17.28 0.74
CA HIS A 348 -20.19 -18.19 1.46
C HIS A 348 -18.82 -17.54 1.69
N PHE A 349 -18.26 -17.76 2.87
CA PHE A 349 -16.93 -17.32 3.28
C PHE A 349 -15.88 -17.57 2.18
N LYS A 350 -15.15 -16.52 1.78
CA LYS A 350 -14.01 -16.61 0.84
C LYS A 350 -12.74 -16.14 1.54
N THR A 351 -11.65 -16.84 1.28
CA THR A 351 -10.28 -16.42 1.62
C THR A 351 -9.94 -15.14 0.85
N GLY A 352 -9.55 -14.09 1.57
CA GLY A 352 -9.04 -12.85 1.01
C GLY A 352 -7.79 -12.43 1.78
N THR A 353 -6.82 -11.84 1.11
CA THR A 353 -5.62 -11.29 1.76
C THR A 353 -5.57 -9.78 1.64
N ALA A 354 -5.13 -9.13 2.71
CA ALA A 354 -4.84 -7.69 2.73
C ALA A 354 -3.39 -7.39 2.26
N ASP A 355 -2.78 -8.33 1.53
CA ASP A 355 -1.34 -8.31 1.20
C ASP A 355 -0.99 -7.35 0.04
N CYS A 356 -1.99 -6.82 -0.67
CA CYS A 356 -1.81 -5.86 -1.75
C CYS A 356 -2.59 -4.59 -1.41
N GLU A 357 -1.87 -3.54 -1.02
CA GLU A 357 -2.42 -2.22 -0.75
C GLU A 357 -2.11 -1.31 -1.93
N GLU A 358 -3.14 -0.95 -2.67
CA GLU A 358 -3.11 0.17 -3.60
C GLU A 358 -3.67 1.41 -2.92
N TYR A 359 -3.43 2.61 -3.44
CA TYR A 359 -4.07 3.82 -2.95
C TYR A 359 -5.04 4.35 -4.00
N ARG A 360 -6.19 4.85 -3.55
CA ARG A 360 -7.17 5.54 -4.40
C ARG A 360 -7.50 6.90 -3.79
N SER A 361 -7.36 7.93 -4.62
CA SER A 361 -7.77 9.27 -4.25
C SER A 361 -9.28 9.40 -4.39
N LEU A 362 -9.92 9.90 -3.34
CA LEU A 362 -11.33 10.26 -3.36
C LEU A 362 -11.49 11.76 -3.10
N PRO A 363 -12.41 12.45 -3.77
CA PRO A 363 -12.80 13.79 -3.38
C PRO A 363 -13.46 13.76 -1.99
N LEU A 364 -13.19 14.76 -1.14
CA LEU A 364 -13.83 14.88 0.18
C LEU A 364 -15.35 15.17 0.10
N GLU A 365 -15.85 15.65 -1.04
CA GLU A 365 -17.27 15.93 -1.24
C GLU A 365 -18.07 14.62 -1.29
N GLY A 366 -19.13 14.51 -0.46
CA GLY A 366 -20.11 13.43 -0.51
C GLY A 366 -19.99 12.33 0.55
N TYR A 367 -18.80 12.08 1.13
CA TYR A 367 -18.60 10.99 2.11
C TYR A 367 -18.19 11.44 3.53
N GLY A 368 -18.17 12.74 3.80
CA GLY A 368 -17.79 13.30 5.11
C GLY A 368 -16.28 13.29 5.34
N ARG A 369 -15.85 13.42 6.60
CA ARG A 369 -14.42 13.45 6.95
C ARG A 369 -13.81 12.04 6.83
N LEU A 370 -13.15 11.78 5.72
CA LEU A 370 -12.40 10.55 5.48
C LEU A 370 -11.04 10.63 6.19
N ASP A 371 -10.65 9.52 6.83
CA ASP A 371 -9.40 9.38 7.57
C ASP A 371 -8.68 8.13 7.06
N PRO A 372 -7.53 8.25 6.37
CA PRO A 372 -6.76 7.12 5.84
C PRO A 372 -6.35 6.08 6.87
N GLY A 373 -6.20 6.45 8.15
CA GLY A 373 -5.88 5.51 9.22
C GLY A 373 -7.07 4.70 9.72
N ARG A 374 -8.30 5.10 9.34
CA ARG A 374 -9.55 4.45 9.76
C ARG A 374 -10.38 3.95 8.59
N HIS A 375 -10.21 4.50 7.41
CA HIS A 375 -11.04 4.21 6.24
C HIS A 375 -10.24 3.51 5.16
N PHE A 376 -10.86 2.55 4.49
CA PHE A 376 -10.26 1.80 3.41
C PHE A 376 -11.31 1.36 2.39
N ILE A 377 -10.85 0.90 1.24
CA ILE A 377 -11.67 0.48 0.12
C ILE A 377 -11.47 -1.02 -0.13
N ALA A 378 -12.55 -1.75 -0.36
CA ALA A 378 -12.51 -3.17 -0.70
C ALA A 378 -13.52 -3.51 -1.81
N ARG A 379 -13.43 -4.70 -2.39
CA ARG A 379 -14.36 -5.16 -3.43
C ARG A 379 -15.45 -6.03 -2.82
N ALA A 380 -16.71 -5.74 -3.15
CA ALA A 380 -17.81 -6.65 -2.88
C ALA A 380 -17.69 -7.90 -3.76
N SER A 381 -17.99 -9.08 -3.21
CA SER A 381 -18.03 -10.34 -3.96
C SER A 381 -19.25 -11.16 -3.55
N GLY A 382 -20.17 -11.45 -4.47
CA GLY A 382 -21.37 -12.25 -4.25
C GLY A 382 -22.64 -11.41 -4.11
N ASN A 383 -23.78 -12.07 -3.91
CA ASN A 383 -25.11 -11.48 -4.09
C ASN A 383 -25.93 -11.36 -2.80
N SER A 384 -25.41 -11.73 -1.63
CA SER A 384 -26.20 -11.75 -0.40
C SER A 384 -26.59 -10.37 0.16
N MET A 385 -26.05 -9.28 -0.40
CA MET A 385 -26.35 -7.91 0.02
C MET A 385 -26.98 -7.06 -1.11
N ASN A 386 -27.36 -7.68 -2.24
CA ASN A 386 -27.91 -6.99 -3.41
C ASN A 386 -29.42 -6.66 -3.30
N GLY A 387 -30.03 -6.90 -2.14
CA GLY A 387 -31.43 -6.54 -1.84
C GLY A 387 -31.56 -5.29 -0.96
N GLY A 388 -32.79 -4.87 -0.70
CA GLY A 388 -33.09 -3.73 0.18
C GLY A 388 -33.02 -2.35 -0.51
N LYS A 389 -32.97 -1.28 0.28
CA LYS A 389 -33.01 0.12 -0.21
C LYS A 389 -31.67 0.63 -0.78
N GLN A 390 -30.56 0.06 -0.34
CA GLN A 390 -29.20 0.37 -0.79
C GLN A 390 -28.52 -0.96 -1.12
N PRO A 391 -28.76 -1.51 -2.32
CA PRO A 391 -28.22 -2.80 -2.71
C PRO A 391 -26.71 -2.70 -2.95
N VAL A 392 -25.97 -3.71 -2.47
CA VAL A 392 -24.55 -3.90 -2.78
C VAL A 392 -24.44 -5.03 -3.80
N GLN A 393 -23.97 -4.71 -5.00
CA GLN A 393 -23.80 -5.66 -6.10
C GLN A 393 -22.41 -6.31 -6.08
N ASP A 394 -22.31 -7.48 -6.71
CA ASP A 394 -21.00 -8.11 -6.95
C ASP A 394 -20.11 -7.15 -7.76
N GLY A 395 -18.90 -6.92 -7.25
CA GLY A 395 -17.97 -6.00 -7.89
C GLY A 395 -18.18 -4.51 -7.55
N ASP A 396 -18.99 -4.17 -6.56
CA ASP A 396 -19.03 -2.80 -6.04
C ASP A 396 -17.76 -2.46 -5.27
N TYR A 397 -17.39 -1.17 -5.27
CA TYR A 397 -16.34 -0.63 -4.41
C TYR A 397 -16.95 -0.22 -3.07
N LEU A 398 -16.49 -0.82 -1.98
CA LEU A 398 -17.01 -0.59 -0.63
C LEU A 398 -16.10 0.37 0.11
N LEU A 399 -16.64 1.48 0.60
CA LEU A 399 -15.97 2.33 1.57
C LEU A 399 -16.25 1.80 2.99
N LEU A 400 -15.18 1.45 3.69
CA LEU A 400 -15.23 0.78 4.99
C LEU A 400 -14.49 1.59 6.05
N GLU A 401 -14.97 1.56 7.28
CA GLU A 401 -14.36 2.22 8.44
C GLU A 401 -14.00 1.15 9.50
N LEU A 402 -12.75 1.09 9.95
CA LEU A 402 -12.28 0.17 10.98
C LEU A 402 -13.05 0.36 12.29
N ALA A 403 -13.52 -0.75 12.87
CA ALA A 403 -14.19 -0.73 14.16
C ALA A 403 -13.17 -0.55 15.30
N SER A 404 -13.28 0.53 16.08
CA SER A 404 -12.47 0.75 17.29
C SER A 404 -13.15 0.17 18.53
N ALA A 405 -12.39 -0.16 19.58
CA ALA A 405 -12.92 -0.64 20.86
C ALA A 405 -13.91 0.34 21.52
N GLU A 406 -13.81 1.63 21.23
CA GLU A 406 -14.73 2.68 21.70
C GLU A 406 -16.02 2.78 20.87
N SER A 407 -16.01 2.31 19.62
CA SER A 407 -17.15 2.35 18.69
C SER A 407 -18.17 1.20 18.87
N ALA A 408 -17.98 0.37 19.90
CA ALA A 408 -18.89 -0.72 20.29
C ALA A 408 -20.28 -0.23 20.75
N GLY A 409 -20.44 1.08 20.97
CA GLY A 409 -21.72 1.73 21.22
C GLY A 409 -22.59 1.72 19.96
N ARG A 410 -23.50 0.73 19.87
CA ARG A 410 -24.60 0.58 18.89
C ARG A 410 -24.21 -0.07 17.55
N ILE A 411 -23.75 -1.32 17.61
CA ILE A 411 -23.55 -2.19 16.43
C ILE A 411 -24.87 -2.72 15.83
N THR A 412 -25.96 -2.69 16.60
CA THR A 412 -27.26 -3.22 16.16
C THR A 412 -27.94 -2.27 15.17
N GLY A 413 -28.19 -2.78 13.96
CA GLY A 413 -28.81 -2.05 12.85
C GLY A 413 -27.85 -1.69 11.73
N ASP A 414 -26.54 -1.75 11.98
CA ASP A 414 -25.50 -1.41 11.00
C ASP A 414 -25.09 -2.60 10.14
N ILE A 415 -24.56 -2.31 8.96
CA ILE A 415 -23.93 -3.30 8.08
C ILE A 415 -22.44 -3.35 8.42
N LEU A 416 -21.99 -4.51 8.90
CA LEU A 416 -20.62 -4.71 9.37
C LEU A 416 -19.94 -5.78 8.52
N ALA A 417 -18.64 -5.57 8.31
CA ALA A 417 -17.72 -6.58 7.82
C ALA A 417 -17.23 -7.41 9.01
N ILE A 418 -17.43 -8.71 8.91
CA ILE A 418 -17.19 -9.71 9.94
C ILE A 418 -16.10 -10.62 9.44
N GLU A 419 -15.04 -10.72 10.22
CA GLU A 419 -13.93 -11.63 10.02
C GLU A 419 -14.18 -12.90 10.83
N ARG A 420 -13.95 -14.05 10.21
CA ARG A 420 -13.92 -15.36 10.86
C ARG A 420 -12.59 -16.02 10.55
N GLN A 421 -11.92 -16.54 11.57
CA GLN A 421 -10.80 -17.45 11.38
C GLN A 421 -11.31 -18.89 11.33
N ASP A 422 -10.92 -19.63 10.31
CA ASP A 422 -11.15 -21.07 10.29
C ASP A 422 -10.07 -21.83 11.08
N GLY A 423 -10.25 -23.14 11.24
CA GLY A 423 -9.31 -24.00 11.98
C GLY A 423 -7.90 -24.10 11.36
N ALA A 424 -7.69 -23.56 10.17
CA ALA A 424 -6.39 -23.46 9.50
C ALA A 424 -5.73 -22.07 9.65
N GLY A 425 -6.43 -21.10 10.27
CA GLY A 425 -5.96 -19.73 10.47
C GLY A 425 -6.24 -18.78 9.29
N ASP A 426 -7.02 -19.20 8.31
CA ASP A 426 -7.40 -18.35 7.18
C ASP A 426 -8.52 -17.38 7.59
N ASN A 427 -8.34 -16.09 7.27
CA ASN A 427 -9.34 -15.06 7.53
C ASN A 427 -10.39 -15.06 6.41
N GLN A 428 -11.65 -15.22 6.80
CA GLN A 428 -12.81 -15.18 5.92
C GLN A 428 -13.66 -13.95 6.25
N TYR A 429 -14.03 -13.19 5.22
CA TYR A 429 -14.73 -11.92 5.41
C TYR A 429 -16.17 -11.97 4.89
N LEU A 430 -17.12 -11.51 5.70
CA LEU A 430 -18.55 -11.54 5.44
C LEU A 430 -19.18 -10.16 5.69
N LEU A 431 -20.03 -9.67 4.79
CA LEU A 431 -20.79 -8.43 4.99
C LEU A 431 -22.25 -8.73 5.38
N ARG A 432 -22.67 -8.32 6.57
CA ARG A 432 -24.03 -8.59 7.09
C ARG A 432 -24.57 -7.45 7.93
N LYS A 433 -25.90 -7.34 7.97
CA LYS A 433 -26.59 -6.46 8.92
C LYS A 433 -26.65 -7.15 10.29
N VAL A 434 -26.15 -6.49 11.33
CA VAL A 434 -26.17 -7.06 12.69
C VAL A 434 -27.46 -6.68 13.40
N LEU A 435 -28.24 -7.68 13.80
CA LEU A 435 -29.47 -7.53 14.57
C LEU A 435 -29.30 -8.16 15.95
N LYS A 436 -30.05 -7.67 16.94
CA LYS A 436 -30.07 -8.20 18.30
C LYS A 436 -31.50 -8.51 18.67
N ASP A 437 -31.76 -9.75 19.06
CA ASP A 437 -33.07 -10.22 19.49
C ASP A 437 -33.44 -9.69 20.88
N PRO A 438 -34.73 -9.73 21.28
CA PRO A 438 -35.17 -9.37 22.62
C PRO A 438 -34.49 -10.17 23.75
N ASN A 439 -34.03 -11.39 23.46
CA ASN A 439 -33.31 -12.25 24.40
C ASN A 439 -31.79 -11.95 24.47
N GLY A 440 -31.32 -10.93 23.74
CA GLY A 440 -29.92 -10.50 23.74
C GLY A 440 -29.01 -11.22 22.75
N GLN A 441 -29.52 -12.18 21.98
CA GLN A 441 -28.75 -12.94 20.97
C GLN A 441 -28.56 -12.14 19.67
N TYR A 442 -27.38 -12.23 19.06
CA TYR A 442 -27.09 -11.57 17.78
C TYR A 442 -27.47 -12.43 16.58
N ARG A 443 -28.02 -11.80 15.53
CA ARG A 443 -28.29 -12.41 14.22
C ARG A 443 -27.64 -11.59 13.11
N LEU A 444 -27.02 -12.27 12.17
CA LEU A 444 -26.41 -11.67 10.99
C LEU A 444 -27.35 -11.86 9.79
N ARG A 445 -28.01 -10.77 9.38
CA ARG A 445 -29.02 -10.79 8.33
C ARG A 445 -28.46 -10.39 6.97
N ALA A 446 -28.87 -11.12 5.94
CA ALA A 446 -28.72 -10.76 4.55
C ALA A 446 -29.72 -9.69 4.12
N ASN A 447 -29.32 -8.77 3.24
CA ASN A 447 -30.30 -7.90 2.58
C ASN A 447 -31.00 -8.60 1.41
N ASN A 448 -30.36 -9.62 0.82
CA ASN A 448 -30.99 -10.49 -0.17
C ASN A 448 -31.83 -11.58 0.55
N PRO A 449 -33.15 -11.68 0.28
CA PRO A 449 -34.05 -12.67 0.89
C PRO A 449 -33.69 -14.13 0.61
N ASP A 450 -32.92 -14.42 -0.44
CA ASP A 450 -32.53 -15.78 -0.83
C ASP A 450 -31.48 -16.40 0.11
N TYR A 451 -30.98 -15.64 1.09
CA TYR A 451 -29.96 -16.07 2.03
C TYR A 451 -30.52 -16.09 3.45
N GLU A 452 -30.33 -17.20 4.17
CA GLU A 452 -30.77 -17.35 5.55
C GLU A 452 -29.98 -16.48 6.53
N ASP A 453 -30.65 -16.08 7.62
CA ASP A 453 -30.03 -15.37 8.73
C ASP A 453 -29.09 -16.31 9.49
N ILE A 454 -27.87 -15.86 9.80
CA ILE A 454 -26.92 -16.62 10.62
C ILE A 454 -27.15 -16.25 12.08
N VAL A 455 -27.54 -17.24 12.89
CA VAL A 455 -27.67 -17.07 14.35
C VAL A 455 -26.29 -17.21 14.99
N VAL A 456 -25.86 -16.20 15.73
CA VAL A 456 -24.58 -16.23 16.45
C VAL A 456 -24.79 -17.01 17.75
N THR A 457 -24.27 -18.24 17.81
CA THR A 457 -24.16 -19.03 19.05
C THR A 457 -22.97 -18.56 19.87
N SER A 458 -22.91 -18.93 21.15
CA SER A 458 -21.78 -18.57 22.02
C SER A 458 -20.42 -19.06 21.46
N GLU A 459 -20.41 -20.23 20.82
CA GLU A 459 -19.23 -20.80 20.15
C GLU A 459 -18.81 -20.02 18.90
N LEU A 460 -19.79 -19.50 18.14
CA LEU A 460 -19.53 -18.67 16.96
C LEU A 460 -19.13 -17.24 17.34
N GLN A 461 -19.57 -16.76 18.50
CA GLN A 461 -19.22 -15.42 19.00
C GLN A 461 -17.71 -15.28 19.26
N GLU A 462 -17.04 -16.34 19.71
CA GLU A 462 -15.59 -16.35 19.90
C GLU A 462 -14.81 -16.36 18.57
N GLN A 463 -15.43 -16.83 17.49
CA GLN A 463 -14.82 -16.91 16.15
C GLN A 463 -15.10 -15.68 15.28
N PHE A 464 -16.06 -14.84 15.64
CA PHE A 464 -16.45 -13.66 14.87
C PHE A 464 -15.83 -12.39 15.42
N ARG A 465 -15.07 -11.70 14.56
CA ARG A 465 -14.54 -10.37 14.83
C ARG A 465 -15.18 -9.37 13.88
N THR A 466 -16.00 -8.46 14.41
CA THR A 466 -16.41 -7.28 13.65
C THR A 466 -15.18 -6.38 13.50
N PHE A 467 -14.69 -6.18 12.28
CA PHE A 467 -13.45 -5.44 12.05
C PHE A 467 -13.68 -4.12 11.28
N ALA A 468 -14.77 -4.00 10.51
CA ALA A 468 -15.10 -2.76 9.81
C ALA A 468 -16.60 -2.53 9.62
N ARG A 469 -17.00 -1.28 9.42
CA ARG A 469 -18.37 -0.82 9.15
C ARG A 469 -18.49 -0.32 7.71
N LEU A 470 -19.56 -0.69 7.02
CA LEU A 470 -19.84 -0.14 5.69
C LEU A 470 -20.31 1.31 5.81
N LYS A 471 -19.61 2.22 5.12
CA LYS A 471 -19.98 3.64 5.03
C LYS A 471 -20.76 3.95 3.77
N GLY A 472 -20.49 3.22 2.68
CA GLY A 472 -21.21 3.36 1.43
C GLY A 472 -20.57 2.56 0.30
N VAL A 473 -21.23 2.59 -0.85
CA VAL A 473 -20.68 2.13 -2.12
C VAL A 473 -20.11 3.34 -2.86
N LEU A 474 -18.87 3.22 -3.32
CA LEU A 474 -18.17 4.27 -4.07
C LEU A 474 -18.54 4.21 -5.55
N ASP A 475 -18.81 5.38 -6.13
CA ASP A 475 -18.88 5.53 -7.58
C ASP A 475 -17.45 5.42 -8.16
N PRO A 476 -17.19 4.48 -9.10
CA PRO A 476 -15.91 4.38 -9.78
C PRO A 476 -15.41 5.70 -10.37
N LEU A 477 -16.32 6.57 -10.82
CA LEU A 477 -15.99 7.88 -11.39
C LEU A 477 -15.27 8.80 -10.41
N TRP A 478 -15.47 8.63 -9.10
CA TRP A 478 -14.84 9.49 -8.10
C TRP A 478 -13.36 9.15 -7.92
N MET A 479 -12.96 7.91 -8.20
CA MET A 479 -11.58 7.45 -8.11
C MET A 479 -10.72 7.86 -9.31
N VAL A 480 -11.35 8.39 -10.36
CA VAL A 480 -10.70 8.78 -11.61
C VAL A 480 -10.69 10.29 -11.83
N VAL A 481 -11.17 11.07 -10.85
CA VAL A 481 -11.19 12.54 -10.93
C VAL A 481 -9.76 13.09 -10.94
N GLY A 482 -9.42 13.82 -11.99
CA GLY A 482 -8.10 14.45 -12.18
C GLY A 482 -7.07 13.59 -12.90
N GLU A 483 -7.41 12.34 -13.22
CA GLU A 483 -6.61 11.46 -14.07
C GLU A 483 -6.73 11.84 -15.56
N ARG A 484 -5.79 11.36 -16.38
CA ARG A 484 -5.78 11.59 -17.84
C ARG A 484 -6.28 10.35 -18.57
N PHE A 485 -7.25 10.54 -19.47
CA PHE A 485 -7.85 9.47 -20.25
C PHE A 485 -7.66 9.71 -21.75
N ALA A 486 -7.38 8.65 -22.50
CA ALA A 486 -7.65 8.63 -23.93
C ALA A 486 -9.17 8.58 -24.17
N ARG A 487 -9.64 9.13 -25.29
CA ARG A 487 -11.09 9.21 -25.56
C ARG A 487 -11.75 7.82 -25.64
N GLU A 488 -10.97 6.83 -26.02
CA GLU A 488 -11.33 5.43 -26.15
C GLU A 488 -11.62 4.76 -24.80
N GLU A 489 -11.07 5.30 -23.71
CA GLU A 489 -11.16 4.73 -22.35
C GLU A 489 -12.37 5.25 -21.58
N ILE A 490 -12.83 6.48 -21.89
CA ILE A 490 -13.94 7.14 -21.22
C ILE A 490 -15.26 6.35 -21.27
N PRO A 491 -15.69 5.74 -22.41
CA PRO A 491 -16.94 4.97 -22.44
C PRO A 491 -16.97 3.85 -21.40
N GLY A 492 -15.84 3.19 -21.13
CA GLY A 492 -15.74 2.10 -20.18
C GLY A 492 -16.08 2.53 -18.75
N LEU A 493 -15.84 3.79 -18.39
CA LEU A 493 -16.20 4.36 -17.09
C LEU A 493 -17.71 4.43 -16.85
N PHE A 494 -18.48 4.47 -17.93
CA PHE A 494 -19.95 4.54 -17.91
C PHE A 494 -20.61 3.23 -18.34
N ASN A 495 -19.87 2.12 -18.39
CA ASN A 495 -20.35 0.84 -18.95
C ASN A 495 -20.90 0.99 -20.38
N ALA A 496 -20.32 1.88 -21.18
CA ALA A 496 -20.64 2.10 -22.58
C ALA A 496 -19.52 1.56 -23.49
N THR A 497 -19.84 1.31 -24.77
CA THR A 497 -18.86 0.89 -25.78
C THR A 497 -18.37 2.09 -26.58
N PHE A 498 -17.09 2.06 -26.98
CA PHE A 498 -16.53 3.12 -27.80
C PHE A 498 -17.16 3.11 -29.20
N ASN A 499 -17.62 4.28 -29.63
CA ASN A 499 -18.15 4.50 -30.97
C ASN A 499 -17.48 5.73 -31.62
N PRO A 500 -16.59 5.54 -32.60
CA PRO A 500 -15.84 6.63 -33.24
C PRO A 500 -16.72 7.77 -33.79
N GLY A 501 -17.93 7.46 -34.27
CA GLY A 501 -18.84 8.48 -34.83
C GLY A 501 -19.40 9.45 -33.78
N SER A 502 -19.47 9.04 -32.52
CA SER A 502 -20.00 9.84 -31.41
C SER A 502 -18.91 10.50 -30.57
N TRP A 503 -17.78 9.80 -30.37
CA TRP A 503 -16.68 10.22 -29.48
C TRP A 503 -15.66 11.16 -30.14
N ASN A 504 -15.82 11.46 -31.43
CA ASN A 504 -15.07 12.53 -32.11
C ASN A 504 -15.64 13.94 -31.85
N SER A 505 -16.77 14.04 -31.14
CA SER A 505 -17.41 15.30 -30.73
C SER A 505 -16.84 15.84 -29.42
N GLY A 506 -16.91 17.17 -29.23
CA GLY A 506 -16.62 17.82 -27.94
C GLY A 506 -17.76 17.70 -26.91
N HIS A 507 -18.93 17.20 -27.32
CA HIS A 507 -20.06 16.90 -26.44
C HIS A 507 -20.64 15.55 -26.85
N VAL A 508 -20.59 14.59 -25.92
CA VAL A 508 -21.06 13.21 -26.08
C VAL A 508 -22.25 12.97 -25.16
N VAL A 509 -23.27 12.27 -25.65
CA VAL A 509 -24.49 11.95 -24.90
C VAL A 509 -24.64 10.43 -24.86
N LEU A 510 -24.70 9.90 -23.64
CA LEU A 510 -24.97 8.50 -23.32
C LEU A 510 -26.40 8.41 -22.78
N GLY A 511 -27.36 8.22 -23.68
CA GLY A 511 -28.79 8.30 -23.35
C GLY A 511 -29.26 7.25 -22.35
N ASP A 512 -28.79 6.01 -22.50
CA ASP A 512 -29.19 4.88 -21.63
C ASP A 512 -28.66 5.05 -20.19
N GLN A 513 -27.50 5.68 -20.06
CA GLN A 513 -26.84 5.98 -18.79
C GLN A 513 -27.24 7.34 -18.21
N LYS A 514 -28.03 8.14 -18.95
CA LYS A 514 -28.36 9.55 -18.62
C LYS A 514 -27.12 10.40 -18.31
N VAL A 515 -26.10 10.31 -19.16
CA VAL A 515 -24.82 11.00 -18.95
C VAL A 515 -24.46 11.86 -20.15
N HIS A 516 -24.02 13.09 -19.89
CA HIS A 516 -23.40 13.99 -20.85
C HIS A 516 -21.92 14.14 -20.50
N VAL A 517 -21.03 13.92 -21.48
CA VAL A 517 -19.58 14.11 -21.34
C VAL A 517 -19.13 15.28 -22.20
N LEU A 518 -18.45 16.25 -21.59
CA LEU A 518 -17.93 17.45 -22.22
C LEU A 518 -16.41 17.31 -22.41
N LEU A 519 -15.95 17.28 -23.66
CA LEU A 519 -14.52 17.17 -23.98
C LEU A 519 -14.01 18.50 -24.50
N VAL A 520 -13.20 19.17 -23.68
CA VAL A 520 -12.78 20.55 -23.93
C VAL A 520 -11.28 20.66 -24.20
N THR A 521 -10.90 21.46 -25.19
CA THR A 521 -9.50 21.79 -25.48
C THR A 521 -9.21 23.21 -24.99
N LEU A 522 -8.44 23.34 -23.90
CA LEU A 522 -8.16 24.63 -23.25
C LEU A 522 -7.22 25.55 -24.04
N ASN A 523 -6.23 25.01 -24.75
CA ASN A 523 -5.29 25.80 -25.55
C ASN A 523 -5.60 25.62 -27.06
N LYS A 524 -6.09 26.69 -27.71
CA LYS A 524 -6.55 26.67 -29.11
C LYS A 524 -5.60 27.42 -30.08
N GLN A 525 -4.33 27.64 -29.72
CA GLN A 525 -3.36 28.28 -30.63
C GLN A 525 -3.25 27.50 -31.95
N GLY A 526 -3.55 28.16 -33.08
CA GLY A 526 -3.43 27.60 -34.44
C GLY A 526 -4.73 27.14 -35.12
N LYS A 527 -5.92 27.28 -34.52
CA LYS A 527 -7.21 26.95 -35.18
C LYS A 527 -7.91 28.18 -35.79
N ALA A 528 -8.65 27.97 -36.89
CA ALA A 528 -9.33 29.00 -37.67
C ALA A 528 -10.30 29.86 -36.85
N ALA A 529 -10.47 31.13 -37.25
CA ALA A 529 -11.13 32.19 -36.48
C ALA A 529 -12.61 31.95 -36.14
N ASP A 530 -13.31 31.05 -36.84
CA ASP A 530 -14.75 30.76 -36.66
C ASP A 530 -15.08 29.72 -35.56
N HIS A 531 -14.08 29.27 -34.79
CA HIS A 531 -14.25 28.24 -33.74
C HIS A 531 -13.69 28.63 -32.36
N ARG A 532 -13.69 29.92 -32.02
CA ARG A 532 -13.26 30.42 -30.70
C ARG A 532 -14.38 30.30 -29.66
N TYR A 533 -14.73 29.08 -29.25
CA TYR A 533 -15.46 28.89 -27.99
C TYR A 533 -14.53 29.29 -26.83
N LEU A 534 -15.01 30.17 -25.94
CA LEU A 534 -14.26 30.70 -24.79
C LEU A 534 -14.39 29.77 -23.59
N ASP A 535 -13.86 28.56 -23.72
CA ASP A 535 -13.87 27.61 -22.60
C ASP A 535 -12.73 27.95 -21.64
N HIS A 536 -13.05 28.26 -20.38
CA HIS A 536 -12.07 28.65 -19.38
C HIS A 536 -12.56 28.40 -17.96
N TRP A 537 -11.61 28.24 -17.06
CA TRP A 537 -11.88 28.27 -15.63
C TRP A 537 -12.21 29.70 -15.21
N VAL A 538 -13.37 29.88 -14.56
CA VAL A 538 -13.75 31.13 -13.90
C VAL A 538 -13.04 31.21 -12.55
N ASP A 539 -12.98 30.09 -11.84
CA ASP A 539 -12.21 29.85 -10.62
C ASP A 539 -11.93 28.36 -10.44
N ASP A 540 -11.57 27.93 -9.22
CA ASP A 540 -11.23 26.55 -8.85
C ASP A 540 -12.40 25.57 -8.83
N THR A 541 -13.65 26.06 -8.86
CA THR A 541 -14.86 25.21 -8.79
C THR A 541 -15.83 25.46 -9.94
N ARG A 542 -15.64 26.53 -10.72
CA ARG A 542 -16.54 26.93 -11.81
C ARG A 542 -15.83 26.95 -13.16
N PHE A 543 -16.32 26.13 -14.07
CA PHE A 543 -15.87 26.09 -15.46
C PHE A 543 -16.91 26.75 -16.38
N HIS A 544 -16.48 27.69 -17.21
CA HIS A 544 -17.31 28.23 -18.28
C HIS A 544 -17.10 27.39 -19.54
N TRP A 545 -18.17 26.75 -20.00
CA TRP A 545 -18.22 25.98 -21.23
C TRP A 545 -19.25 26.56 -22.21
N GLN A 546 -18.95 26.50 -23.51
CA GLN A 546 -19.87 26.94 -24.57
C GLN A 546 -20.26 25.78 -25.50
N THR A 547 -21.57 25.64 -25.74
CA THR A 547 -22.10 24.65 -26.68
C THR A 547 -21.72 24.99 -28.13
N GLN A 548 -21.75 23.99 -29.01
CA GLN A 548 -21.60 24.21 -30.45
C GLN A 548 -22.79 25.02 -31.02
N ASN A 549 -22.55 25.81 -32.07
CA ASN A 549 -23.53 26.73 -32.69
C ASN A 549 -24.91 26.14 -33.02
N GLN A 550 -25.06 24.82 -33.14
CA GLN A 550 -26.33 24.16 -33.44
C GLN A 550 -27.19 23.83 -32.20
N THR A 551 -26.66 24.00 -30.98
CA THR A 551 -27.38 23.66 -29.74
C THR A 551 -28.01 24.91 -29.12
N THR A 552 -29.29 25.14 -29.41
CA THR A 552 -30.08 26.24 -28.82
C THR A 552 -30.70 25.84 -27.48
N PRO A 553 -31.05 26.78 -26.59
CA PRO A 553 -31.74 26.47 -25.32
C PRO A 553 -33.05 25.68 -25.48
N GLN A 554 -33.73 25.83 -26.62
CA GLN A 554 -35.01 25.16 -26.91
C GLN A 554 -34.82 23.76 -27.53
N SER A 555 -33.64 23.47 -28.07
CA SER A 555 -33.32 22.14 -28.61
C SER A 555 -33.41 21.06 -27.52
N LYS A 556 -33.61 19.80 -27.92
CA LYS A 556 -33.63 18.67 -26.97
C LYS A 556 -32.38 18.68 -26.07
N ARG A 557 -31.19 18.82 -26.68
CA ARG A 557 -29.91 18.86 -25.97
C ARG A 557 -29.75 20.08 -25.07
N GLY A 558 -30.21 21.26 -25.52
CA GLY A 558 -30.18 22.47 -24.71
C GLY A 558 -31.05 22.33 -23.46
N ARG A 559 -32.25 21.75 -23.58
CA ARG A 559 -33.14 21.47 -22.45
C ARG A 559 -32.55 20.44 -21.49
N GLU A 560 -31.94 19.37 -22.01
CA GLU A 560 -31.26 18.36 -21.18
C GLU A 560 -30.11 18.95 -20.37
N ILE A 561 -29.36 19.92 -20.91
CA ILE A 561 -28.28 20.60 -20.18
C ILE A 561 -28.85 21.56 -19.12
N ILE A 562 -29.86 22.36 -19.47
CA ILE A 562 -30.43 23.37 -18.57
C ILE A 562 -31.15 22.70 -17.38
N HIS A 563 -31.86 21.59 -17.64
CA HIS A 563 -32.69 20.89 -16.65
C HIS A 563 -32.06 19.57 -16.22
N HIS A 564 -30.73 19.44 -16.29
CA HIS A 564 -30.06 18.16 -16.08
C HIS A 564 -30.34 17.57 -14.68
N GLU A 565 -30.36 18.41 -13.63
CA GLU A 565 -30.63 17.96 -12.25
C GLU A 565 -32.05 17.39 -12.10
N GLU A 566 -33.05 18.10 -12.63
CA GLU A 566 -34.46 17.67 -12.59
C GLU A 566 -34.69 16.37 -13.37
N MET A 567 -33.92 16.17 -14.45
CA MET A 567 -33.99 14.98 -15.30
C MET A 567 -33.11 13.82 -14.82
N GLY A 568 -32.28 14.04 -13.79
CA GLY A 568 -31.31 13.07 -13.29
C GLY A 568 -30.21 12.75 -14.31
N ILE A 569 -29.80 13.75 -15.10
CA ILE A 569 -28.73 13.64 -16.09
C ILE A 569 -27.43 14.16 -15.46
N GLY A 570 -26.39 13.33 -15.45
CA GLY A 570 -25.06 13.70 -15.01
C GLY A 570 -24.31 14.46 -16.11
N ILE A 571 -23.70 15.60 -15.78
CA ILE A 571 -22.81 16.34 -16.69
C ILE A 571 -21.38 16.20 -16.17
N HIS A 572 -20.50 15.63 -16.99
CA HIS A 572 -19.11 15.35 -16.65
C HIS A 572 -18.19 16.13 -17.59
N LEU A 573 -17.16 16.76 -17.03
CA LEU A 573 -16.12 17.50 -17.74
C LEU A 573 -14.80 16.73 -17.74
#